data_AF-A0AAV2RE28-F1
#
_entry.id   AF-A0AAV2RE28-F1
#
_cell.length_a   1.000
_cell.length_b   1.000
_cell.length_c   1.000
_cell.angle_alpha   90.00
_cell.angle_beta   90.00
_cell.angle_gamma   90.00
#
_symmetry.space_group_name_H-M   'P 1'
#
loop_
_entity.id
_entity.type
_entity.pdbx_description
1 polymer ?
#
loop_
_entity_poly.entity_id
_entity_poly.type
_entity_poly.pdbx_seq_one_letter_code
_entity_poly.pdbx_strand_id
1 'polypeptide(L)'
;MYFEKENNRTKRNCKVCKSNAHGCVKEDAHEKSKGDTWICGDCLEFIDIVNRKHPDLFEELKSTLVIKGTKRKRTMSNQNNLSDSRMTEEMQNKKKVNFIIPLSVFNLSIKNEDIKSLEEGQWISDTIIALWFEYLKEWVYKDNQSILFIQPSVTQVLKEGLTDDFSMILEPLNVWQKKYIFMAVNDNKLNESGGQHWSLLVYTIKENIWYHFDSLNNFNLGEARFLVGRLQEYLHPGATPKITAASCTQQDNNYDCGAYTMIYAQNIAEKLTREDHTNMAINKYFVDKEVTKSLRN
;
A
#
# COMPACT_ATOMS: atom_id res chain seq x y z
N MET A 1 15.60 45.19 -25.87
CA MET A 1 15.56 43.71 -25.88
C MET A 1 16.01 43.22 -24.53
N TYR A 2 15.07 42.76 -23.71
CA TYR A 2 15.34 42.23 -22.38
C TYR A 2 16.08 40.91 -22.51
N PHE A 3 17.27 40.82 -21.92
CA PHE A 3 17.95 39.57 -21.67
C PHE A 3 17.23 38.86 -20.52
N GLU A 4 16.55 37.74 -20.81
CA GLU A 4 16.08 36.82 -19.78
C GLU A 4 17.32 36.19 -19.12
N LYS A 5 17.60 36.59 -17.89
CA LYS A 5 18.58 35.92 -17.04
C LYS A 5 18.04 34.52 -16.74
N GLU A 6 18.70 33.49 -17.28
CA GLU A 6 18.54 32.11 -16.84
C GLU A 6 18.79 32.02 -15.33
N ASN A 7 17.69 31.92 -14.58
CA ASN A 7 17.70 31.76 -13.14
C ASN A 7 18.10 30.31 -12.86
N ASN A 8 19.39 30.08 -12.64
CA ASN A 8 19.97 28.80 -12.25
C ASN A 8 19.54 28.42 -10.81
N ARG A 9 18.25 28.21 -10.60
CA ARG A 9 17.62 27.95 -9.29
C ARG A 9 17.52 26.43 -9.09
N THR A 10 18.29 25.91 -8.13
CA THR A 10 18.23 24.52 -7.66
C THR A 10 16.80 24.15 -7.24
N LYS A 11 16.12 23.28 -8.01
CA LYS A 11 14.80 22.73 -7.67
C LYS A 11 14.92 21.78 -6.46
N ARG A 12 14.03 21.92 -5.47
CA ARG A 12 13.98 21.04 -4.29
C ARG A 12 13.07 19.83 -4.56
N ASN A 13 13.43 18.67 -4.00
CA ASN A 13 12.57 17.48 -3.99
C ASN A 13 11.48 17.65 -2.91
N CYS A 14 10.24 17.34 -3.24
CA CYS A 14 9.15 17.28 -2.26
C CYS A 14 9.46 16.24 -1.17
N LYS A 15 9.20 16.53 0.11
CA LYS A 15 9.43 15.57 1.20
C LYS A 15 8.64 14.27 1.03
N VAL A 16 7.43 14.37 0.48
CA VAL A 16 6.46 13.29 0.38
C VAL A 16 6.69 12.50 -0.90
N CYS A 17 6.44 13.11 -2.07
CA CYS A 17 6.53 12.41 -3.34
C CYS A 17 7.95 12.36 -3.95
N LYS A 18 8.95 12.96 -3.30
CA LYS A 18 10.36 13.06 -3.76
C LYS A 18 10.57 13.70 -5.13
N SER A 19 9.52 14.12 -5.82
CA SER A 19 9.55 14.79 -7.11
C SER A 19 10.04 16.24 -6.99
N ASN A 20 10.83 16.68 -7.97
CA ASN A 20 11.21 18.08 -8.21
C ASN A 20 10.46 18.73 -9.38
N ALA A 21 9.53 17.99 -10.02
CA ALA A 21 8.77 18.46 -11.18
C ALA A 21 7.82 19.60 -10.84
N HIS A 22 7.39 19.70 -9.57
CA HIS A 22 6.39 20.66 -9.11
C HIS A 22 6.94 22.06 -8.79
N GLY A 23 8.24 22.31 -9.01
CA GLY A 23 8.85 23.65 -9.03
C GLY A 23 8.62 24.53 -7.80
N CYS A 24 9.49 24.45 -6.78
CA CYS A 24 9.53 25.47 -5.72
C CYS A 24 10.23 26.74 -6.21
N VAL A 25 9.51 27.86 -6.34
CA VAL A 25 10.12 29.18 -6.53
C VAL A 25 10.44 29.74 -5.14
N LYS A 26 11.73 30.03 -4.87
CA LYS A 26 12.23 30.45 -3.55
C LYS A 26 11.64 31.76 -2.99
N GLU A 27 10.81 32.47 -3.75
CA GLU A 27 10.23 33.75 -3.30
C GLU A 27 9.02 33.57 -2.37
N ASP A 28 8.44 32.37 -2.28
CA ASP A 28 7.35 32.05 -1.33
C ASP A 28 7.82 31.27 -0.09
N ALA A 29 9.13 31.02 0.04
CA ALA A 29 9.68 30.40 1.23
C ALA A 29 9.94 31.49 2.28
N HIS A 30 9.07 31.59 3.28
CA HIS A 30 9.40 32.27 4.52
C HIS A 30 10.76 31.74 5.02
N GLU A 31 11.81 32.56 4.95
CA GLU A 31 13.12 32.23 5.52
C GLU A 31 12.97 31.98 7.01
N LYS A 32 12.80 30.72 7.43
CA LYS A 32 12.82 30.34 8.83
C LYS A 32 13.62 29.05 9.03
N SER A 33 14.93 29.24 9.13
CA SER A 33 15.90 28.36 9.80
C SER A 33 16.36 27.09 9.06
N LYS A 34 17.57 26.64 9.40
CA LYS A 34 18.18 25.40 8.90
C LYS A 34 17.29 24.20 9.31
N GLY A 35 16.54 23.64 8.36
CA GLY A 35 15.68 22.48 8.59
C GLY A 35 14.39 22.44 7.75
N ASP A 36 14.06 23.53 7.06
CA ASP A 36 12.80 23.64 6.32
C ASP A 36 12.63 22.57 5.24
N THR A 37 11.58 21.76 5.39
CA THR A 37 11.19 20.74 4.42
C THR A 37 10.09 21.27 3.50
N TRP A 38 10.32 21.20 2.19
CA TRP A 38 9.34 21.63 1.19
C TRP A 38 8.41 20.48 0.79
N ILE A 39 7.12 20.77 0.72
CA ILE A 39 6.06 19.85 0.28
C ILE A 39 5.34 20.53 -0.89
N CYS A 40 5.09 19.81 -1.98
CA CYS A 40 4.43 20.39 -3.17
C CYS A 40 2.93 20.60 -2.93
N GLY A 41 2.32 21.48 -3.74
CA GLY A 41 0.90 21.83 -3.65
C GLY A 41 -0.02 20.62 -3.60
N ASP A 42 0.18 19.62 -4.46
CA ASP A 42 -0.64 18.40 -4.48
C ASP A 42 -0.48 17.54 -3.20
N CYS A 43 0.73 17.49 -2.62
CA CYS A 43 0.97 16.79 -1.36
C CYS A 43 0.48 17.60 -0.15
N LEU A 44 0.50 18.93 -0.23
CA LEU A 44 -0.11 19.82 0.75
C LEU A 44 -1.62 19.71 0.70
N GLU A 45 -2.23 19.68 -0.48
CA GLU A 45 -3.67 19.51 -0.67
C GLU A 45 -4.13 18.10 -0.24
N PHE A 46 -3.31 17.06 -0.45
CA PHE A 46 -3.53 15.73 0.14
C PHE A 46 -3.49 15.75 1.67
N ILE A 47 -2.45 16.35 2.28
CA ILE A 47 -2.34 16.48 3.74
C ILE A 47 -3.48 17.34 4.29
N ASP A 48 -3.84 18.42 3.60
CA ASP A 48 -4.87 19.37 4.02
C ASP A 48 -6.28 18.81 3.77
N ILE A 49 -6.52 17.93 2.79
CA ILE A 49 -7.80 17.22 2.61
C ILE A 49 -7.95 16.08 3.62
N VAL A 50 -6.88 15.33 3.88
CA VAL A 50 -6.85 14.32 4.95
C VAL A 50 -7.07 14.99 6.30
N ASN A 51 -6.40 16.13 6.57
CA ASN A 51 -6.58 16.91 7.79
C ASN A 51 -7.89 17.72 7.84
N ARG A 52 -8.52 18.11 6.72
CA ARG A 52 -9.81 18.83 6.74
C ARG A 52 -10.99 17.88 6.91
N LYS A 53 -10.92 16.65 6.39
CA LYS A 53 -11.99 15.65 6.56
C LYS A 53 -11.78 14.76 7.79
N HIS A 54 -10.53 14.54 8.19
CA HIS A 54 -10.16 13.78 9.38
C HIS A 54 -8.92 14.39 10.05
N PRO A 55 -9.07 15.59 10.67
CA PRO A 55 -7.97 16.37 11.28
C PRO A 55 -7.09 15.59 12.25
N ASP A 56 -7.64 14.52 12.81
CA ASP A 56 -6.95 13.71 13.78
C ASP A 56 -6.65 12.30 13.27
N LEU A 57 -6.87 11.84 12.03
CA LEU A 57 -6.74 10.40 11.71
C LEU A 57 -5.40 9.77 12.16
N PHE A 58 -4.28 10.43 11.88
CA PHE A 58 -2.95 9.96 12.33
C PHE A 58 -2.64 10.31 13.80
N GLU A 59 -3.25 11.35 14.38
CA GLU A 59 -3.08 11.76 15.80
C GLU A 59 -4.09 11.09 16.77
N GLU A 60 -5.25 10.62 16.32
CA GLU A 60 -6.22 9.72 16.96
C GLU A 60 -5.68 8.31 16.92
N LEU A 61 -5.10 7.86 15.80
CA LEU A 61 -4.35 6.61 15.76
C LEU A 61 -3.19 6.63 16.76
N LYS A 62 -2.42 7.73 16.83
CA LYS A 62 -1.33 7.89 17.82
C LYS A 62 -1.81 8.13 19.26
N SER A 63 -2.84 8.91 19.51
CA SER A 63 -3.34 9.20 20.87
C SER A 63 -4.10 8.03 21.49
N THR A 64 -4.75 7.19 20.68
CA THR A 64 -5.31 5.89 21.13
C THR A 64 -4.20 4.93 21.59
N LEU A 65 -3.00 5.03 21.01
CA LEU A 65 -1.81 4.27 21.42
C LEU A 65 -1.16 4.81 22.72
N VAL A 66 -1.28 6.12 23.03
CA VAL A 66 -0.67 6.73 24.23
C VAL A 66 -1.54 6.57 25.50
N ILE A 67 -2.88 6.55 25.42
CA ILE A 67 -3.74 6.56 26.62
C ILE A 67 -3.67 5.26 27.47
N LYS A 68 -3.22 4.13 26.92
CA LYS A 68 -3.05 2.87 27.70
C LYS A 68 -1.61 2.59 28.16
N GLY A 69 -0.69 3.53 27.98
CA GLY A 69 0.72 3.40 28.35
C GLY A 69 1.11 3.88 29.76
N THR A 70 0.20 4.46 30.55
CA THR A 70 0.57 4.98 31.89
C THR A 70 -0.51 4.77 32.95
N LYS A 71 -0.31 3.73 33.77
CA LYS A 71 -0.32 3.84 35.25
C LYS A 71 0.14 2.51 35.87
N ARG A 72 1.43 2.42 36.21
CA ARG A 72 1.95 1.53 37.25
C ARG A 72 2.33 2.37 38.48
N LYS A 73 1.67 2.12 39.61
CA LYS A 73 2.17 2.25 41.01
C LYS A 73 1.09 1.59 41.91
N ARG A 74 1.28 0.36 42.41
CA ARG A 74 2.05 -0.14 43.59
C ARG A 74 1.42 0.24 44.96
N THR A 75 0.88 -0.80 45.61
CA THR A 75 0.83 -1.18 47.06
C THR A 75 -0.05 -0.46 48.11
N MET A 76 -0.84 -1.31 48.81
CA MET A 76 -1.30 -1.35 50.23
C MET A 76 -2.11 -0.13 50.74
N SER A 77 -3.17 -0.21 51.56
CA SER A 77 -3.45 -1.02 52.77
C SER A 77 -4.89 -0.79 53.29
N ASN A 78 -5.52 -1.85 53.83
CA ASN A 78 -6.44 -1.94 54.98
C ASN A 78 -7.59 -0.95 55.33
N GLN A 79 -8.73 -1.60 55.64
CA GLN A 79 -9.70 -1.41 56.74
C GLN A 79 -10.97 -0.53 56.59
N ASN A 80 -12.11 -1.27 56.57
CA ASN A 80 -13.30 -1.17 57.45
C ASN A 80 -14.11 0.14 57.51
N ASN A 81 -15.36 0.15 57.00
CA ASN A 81 -16.60 -0.26 57.71
C ASN A 81 -17.88 0.30 57.02
N LEU A 82 -18.93 -0.55 57.02
CA LEU A 82 -20.39 -0.34 57.19
C LEU A 82 -20.91 1.13 57.07
N SER A 83 -22.00 1.47 56.37
CA SER A 83 -23.31 0.82 56.30
C SER A 83 -24.23 1.49 55.26
N ASP A 84 -25.21 0.70 54.81
CA ASP A 84 -26.62 1.05 54.60
C ASP A 84 -27.19 1.49 53.22
N SER A 85 -28.19 0.70 52.83
CA SER A 85 -29.40 1.04 52.09
C SER A 85 -29.40 1.12 50.53
N ARG A 86 -30.02 0.07 49.99
CA ARG A 86 -31.14 0.07 49.02
C ARG A 86 -30.84 0.29 47.52
N MET A 87 -31.05 -0.82 46.83
CA MET A 87 -31.82 -0.97 45.57
C MET A 87 -31.25 -0.27 44.34
N THR A 88 -30.67 -1.05 43.42
CA THR A 88 -31.29 -1.40 42.11
C THR A 88 -30.33 -2.27 41.28
N GLU A 89 -30.88 -3.34 40.71
CA GLU A 89 -30.50 -3.93 39.42
C GLU A 89 -29.09 -4.53 39.25
N GLU A 90 -28.90 -5.74 39.79
CA GLU A 90 -28.02 -6.74 39.18
C GLU A 90 -28.87 -7.86 38.59
N MET A 91 -28.93 -7.93 37.25
CA MET A 91 -28.69 -9.14 36.45
C MET A 91 -29.26 -8.95 35.03
N GLN A 92 -28.49 -8.26 34.19
CA GLN A 92 -28.34 -8.62 32.78
C GLN A 92 -27.07 -7.97 32.23
N ASN A 93 -25.93 -8.45 32.75
CA ASN A 93 -24.61 -8.15 32.26
C ASN A 93 -24.40 -8.87 30.90
N LYS A 94 -24.88 -8.27 29.80
CA LYS A 94 -24.49 -8.64 28.44
C LYS A 94 -23.44 -7.63 27.95
N LYS A 95 -22.21 -8.14 27.76
CA LYS A 95 -21.06 -7.46 27.18
C LYS A 95 -21.48 -6.50 26.07
N LYS A 96 -21.30 -5.19 26.29
CA LYS A 96 -21.29 -4.18 25.21
C LYS A 96 -20.09 -4.48 24.32
N VAL A 97 -20.31 -5.21 23.24
CA VAL A 97 -19.41 -5.23 22.10
C VAL A 97 -19.51 -3.85 21.47
N ASN A 98 -18.50 -3.00 21.68
CA ASN A 98 -18.41 -1.71 20.99
C ASN A 98 -18.21 -2.01 19.50
N PHE A 99 -19.29 -1.95 18.73
CA PHE A 99 -19.26 -2.02 17.27
C PHE A 99 -18.70 -0.69 16.77
N ILE A 100 -17.42 -0.70 16.39
CA ILE A 100 -16.79 0.44 15.70
C ILE A 100 -17.15 0.30 14.22
N ILE A 101 -17.76 1.33 13.65
CA ILE A 101 -18.16 1.36 12.23
C ILE A 101 -16.88 1.33 11.38
N PRO A 102 -16.74 0.39 10.42
CA PRO A 102 -15.59 0.35 9.52
C PRO A 102 -15.47 1.66 8.74
N LEU A 103 -14.26 2.18 8.59
CA LEU A 103 -14.02 3.31 7.72
C LEU A 103 -14.13 2.83 6.27
N SER A 104 -15.05 3.40 5.49
CA SER A 104 -15.18 3.11 4.06
C SER A 104 -14.33 4.09 3.25
N VAL A 105 -13.24 3.61 2.66
CA VAL A 105 -12.36 4.41 1.76
C VAL A 105 -12.24 3.67 0.44
N PHE A 106 -12.52 4.33 -0.70
CA PHE A 106 -12.60 3.69 -2.02
C PHE A 106 -13.49 2.42 -2.06
N ASN A 107 -14.58 2.41 -1.29
CA ASN A 107 -15.45 1.24 -1.09
C ASN A 107 -14.79 0.02 -0.41
N LEU A 108 -13.62 0.20 0.20
CA LEU A 108 -12.98 -0.80 1.06
C LEU A 108 -13.39 -0.58 2.51
N SER A 109 -13.75 -1.66 3.20
CA SER A 109 -14.10 -1.66 4.62
C SER A 109 -12.84 -1.90 5.45
N ILE A 110 -12.27 -0.82 6.00
CA ILE A 110 -11.04 -0.89 6.79
C ILE A 110 -11.39 -1.14 8.25
N LYS A 111 -10.88 -2.23 8.82
CA LYS A 111 -11.03 -2.59 10.23
C LYS A 111 -9.80 -2.15 11.02
N ASN A 112 -9.94 -2.15 12.35
CA ASN A 112 -8.82 -1.82 13.24
C ASN A 112 -7.65 -2.80 13.08
N GLU A 113 -7.92 -4.06 12.78
CA GLU A 113 -6.89 -5.08 12.53
C GLU A 113 -6.08 -4.76 11.27
N ASP A 114 -6.71 -4.22 10.23
CA ASP A 114 -6.02 -3.77 9.03
C ASP A 114 -5.09 -2.60 9.34
N ILE A 115 -5.53 -1.63 10.14
CA ILE A 115 -4.69 -0.49 10.52
C ILE A 115 -3.52 -0.95 11.38
N LYS A 116 -3.75 -1.84 12.36
CA LYS A 116 -2.69 -2.43 13.18
C LYS A 116 -1.66 -3.20 12.36
N SER A 117 -2.03 -3.71 11.19
CA SER A 117 -1.11 -4.41 10.30
C SER A 117 0.05 -3.54 9.78
N LEU A 118 -0.10 -2.21 9.86
CA LEU A 118 0.95 -1.24 9.52
C LEU A 118 2.01 -1.11 10.62
N GLU A 119 1.68 -1.46 11.88
CA GLU A 119 2.63 -1.37 12.99
C GLU A 119 3.90 -2.19 12.72
N GLU A 120 5.04 -1.74 13.27
CA GLU A 120 6.30 -2.45 13.12
C GLU A 120 6.18 -3.88 13.67
N GLY A 121 6.73 -4.85 12.93
CA GLY A 121 6.64 -6.26 13.29
C GLY A 121 5.36 -6.96 12.84
N GLN A 122 4.36 -6.24 12.31
CA GLN A 122 3.12 -6.83 11.82
C GLN A 122 3.15 -7.10 10.31
N TRP A 123 2.44 -8.15 9.89
CA TRP A 123 2.22 -8.47 8.48
C TRP A 123 1.11 -7.60 7.93
N ILE A 124 1.42 -6.83 6.89
CA ILE A 124 0.44 -5.96 6.23
C ILE A 124 -0.71 -6.80 5.66
N SER A 125 -1.94 -6.38 5.94
CA SER A 125 -3.14 -7.08 5.46
C SER A 125 -3.40 -6.85 3.98
N ASP A 126 -4.15 -7.76 3.37
CA ASP A 126 -4.65 -7.63 2.01
C ASP A 126 -5.48 -6.34 1.82
N THR A 127 -6.30 -5.96 2.81
CA THR A 127 -7.07 -4.71 2.79
C THR A 127 -6.18 -3.47 2.64
N ILE A 128 -5.03 -3.42 3.33
CA ILE A 128 -4.10 -2.29 3.23
C ILE A 128 -3.41 -2.26 1.87
N ILE A 129 -3.01 -3.42 1.32
CA ILE A 129 -2.45 -3.48 -0.03
C ILE A 129 -3.50 -3.07 -1.08
N ALA A 130 -4.76 -3.49 -0.90
CA ALA A 130 -5.87 -3.06 -1.76
C ALA A 130 -6.08 -1.54 -1.70
N LEU A 131 -6.08 -0.97 -0.50
CA LEU A 131 -6.19 0.47 -0.29
C LEU A 131 -5.07 1.23 -1.01
N TRP A 132 -3.84 0.71 -0.94
CA TRP A 132 -2.71 1.28 -1.64
C TRP A 132 -2.86 1.24 -3.15
N PHE A 133 -3.31 0.11 -3.70
CA PHE A 133 -3.55 -0.04 -5.14
C PHE A 133 -4.65 0.90 -5.63
N GLU A 134 -5.74 1.09 -4.87
CA GLU A 134 -6.77 2.08 -5.19
C GLU A 134 -6.24 3.51 -5.11
N TYR A 135 -5.41 3.83 -4.11
CA TYR A 135 -4.75 5.13 -4.04
C TYR A 135 -3.87 5.40 -5.27
N LEU A 136 -3.06 4.42 -5.69
CA LEU A 136 -2.25 4.55 -6.90
C LEU A 136 -3.12 4.78 -8.14
N LYS A 137 -4.22 4.02 -8.27
CA LYS A 137 -5.15 4.12 -9.40
C LYS A 137 -5.90 5.46 -9.44
N GLU A 138 -6.54 5.85 -8.35
CA GLU A 138 -7.47 6.99 -8.30
C GLU A 138 -6.76 8.34 -8.17
N TRP A 139 -5.52 8.37 -7.66
CA TRP A 139 -4.82 9.63 -7.37
C TRP A 139 -3.51 9.79 -8.13
N VAL A 140 -2.62 8.79 -8.04
CA VAL A 140 -1.27 8.89 -8.63
C VAL A 140 -1.31 8.71 -10.15
N TYR A 141 -2.13 7.78 -10.62
CA TYR A 141 -2.23 7.39 -12.03
C TYR A 141 -3.64 7.61 -12.61
N LYS A 142 -4.42 8.53 -12.03
CA LYS A 142 -5.81 8.82 -12.42
C LYS A 142 -5.98 9.07 -13.93
N ASP A 143 -5.02 9.78 -14.52
CA ASP A 143 -5.02 10.15 -15.94
C ASP A 143 -4.32 9.10 -16.82
N ASN A 144 -3.76 8.04 -16.22
CA ASN A 144 -3.06 6.98 -16.93
C ASN A 144 -3.91 5.72 -17.07
N GLN A 145 -4.62 5.64 -18.19
CA GLN A 145 -5.48 4.50 -18.49
C GLN A 145 -4.73 3.20 -18.85
N SER A 146 -3.41 3.25 -19.00
CA SER A 146 -2.59 2.10 -19.43
C SER A 146 -2.17 1.17 -18.31
N ILE A 147 -2.34 1.57 -17.05
CA ILE A 147 -2.02 0.74 -15.88
C ILE A 147 -3.31 0.14 -15.30
N LEU A 148 -3.20 -1.12 -14.88
CA LEU A 148 -4.19 -1.80 -14.06
C LEU A 148 -3.54 -2.35 -12.80
N PHE A 149 -4.01 -1.91 -11.63
CA PHE A 149 -3.71 -2.54 -10.35
C PHE A 149 -4.87 -3.47 -10.00
N ILE A 150 -4.59 -4.77 -9.92
CA ILE A 150 -5.58 -5.78 -9.51
C ILE A 150 -5.42 -6.00 -8.01
N GLN A 151 -6.52 -5.82 -7.26
CA GLN A 151 -6.52 -5.99 -5.81
C GLN A 151 -6.09 -7.41 -5.39
N PRO A 152 -5.54 -7.60 -4.18
CA PRO A 152 -5.10 -8.92 -3.70
C PRO A 152 -6.23 -9.97 -3.71
N SER A 153 -7.44 -9.60 -3.31
CA SER A 153 -8.60 -10.50 -3.30
C SER A 153 -8.96 -10.99 -4.71
N VAL A 154 -8.95 -10.09 -5.70
CA VAL A 154 -9.17 -10.43 -7.11
C VAL A 154 -8.02 -11.29 -7.65
N THR A 155 -6.78 -10.96 -7.29
CA THR A 155 -5.60 -11.76 -7.65
C THR A 155 -5.73 -13.19 -7.12
N GLN A 156 -6.20 -13.37 -5.90
CA GLN A 156 -6.43 -14.69 -5.31
C GLN A 156 -7.54 -15.46 -6.05
N VAL A 157 -8.62 -14.79 -6.46
CA VAL A 157 -9.68 -15.41 -7.27
C VAL A 157 -9.15 -15.85 -8.63
N LEU A 158 -8.30 -15.04 -9.29
CA LEU A 158 -7.66 -15.44 -10.55
C LEU A 158 -6.69 -16.62 -10.36
N LYS A 159 -5.99 -16.66 -9.22
CA LYS A 159 -5.05 -17.73 -8.89
C LYS A 159 -5.77 -19.04 -8.60
N GLU A 160 -6.81 -19.01 -7.78
CA GLU A 160 -7.40 -20.21 -7.18
C GLU A 160 -8.85 -20.51 -7.66
N GLY A 161 -9.46 -19.65 -8.47
CA GLY A 161 -10.84 -19.83 -8.94
C GLY A 161 -11.09 -21.17 -9.64
N LEU A 162 -12.35 -21.59 -9.74
CA LEU A 162 -12.72 -22.88 -10.36
C LEU A 162 -12.69 -22.87 -11.91
N THR A 163 -12.66 -21.68 -12.51
CA THR A 163 -12.70 -21.47 -13.96
C THR A 163 -11.52 -20.64 -14.42
N ASP A 164 -11.05 -20.92 -15.64
CA ASP A 164 -10.07 -20.11 -16.36
C ASP A 164 -10.72 -19.12 -17.34
N ASP A 165 -12.06 -19.05 -17.37
CA ASP A 165 -12.79 -17.96 -18.00
C ASP A 165 -12.79 -16.74 -17.06
N PHE A 166 -11.90 -15.81 -17.36
CA PHE A 166 -11.72 -14.58 -16.57
C PHE A 166 -12.47 -13.38 -17.12
N SER A 167 -13.34 -13.56 -18.13
CA SER A 167 -14.09 -12.47 -18.78
C SER A 167 -14.87 -11.63 -17.78
N MET A 168 -15.64 -12.27 -16.92
CA MET A 168 -16.46 -11.62 -15.89
C MET A 168 -15.65 -10.79 -14.88
N ILE A 169 -14.35 -11.08 -14.71
CA ILE A 169 -13.48 -10.40 -13.75
C ILE A 169 -12.66 -9.32 -14.43
N LEU A 170 -12.05 -9.62 -15.58
CA LEU A 170 -11.06 -8.77 -16.23
C LEU A 170 -11.64 -7.81 -17.27
N GLU A 171 -12.76 -8.14 -17.91
CA GLU A 171 -13.40 -7.23 -18.87
C GLU A 171 -13.95 -5.95 -18.22
N PRO A 172 -14.64 -5.99 -17.07
CA PRO A 172 -15.07 -4.78 -16.36
C PRO A 172 -13.90 -3.86 -15.97
N LEU A 173 -12.69 -4.40 -15.86
CA LEU A 173 -11.45 -3.67 -15.56
C LEU A 173 -10.78 -3.10 -16.82
N ASN A 174 -11.41 -3.24 -17.99
CA ASN A 174 -10.89 -2.83 -19.30
C ASN A 174 -9.49 -3.39 -19.59
N VAL A 175 -9.24 -4.66 -19.22
CA VAL A 175 -7.90 -5.28 -19.30
C VAL A 175 -7.25 -5.15 -20.68
N TRP A 176 -8.05 -5.20 -21.75
CA TRP A 176 -7.58 -5.14 -23.13
C TRP A 176 -7.04 -3.78 -23.56
N GLN A 177 -7.35 -2.72 -22.80
CA GLN A 177 -6.84 -1.36 -23.04
C GLN A 177 -5.54 -1.08 -22.27
N LYS A 178 -5.12 -2.02 -21.43
CA LYS A 178 -3.97 -1.86 -20.54
C LYS A 178 -2.68 -2.20 -21.26
N LYS A 179 -1.59 -1.58 -20.82
CA LYS A 179 -0.21 -1.95 -21.17
C LYS A 179 0.44 -2.74 -20.05
N TYR A 180 0.09 -2.42 -18.81
CA TYR A 180 0.71 -2.98 -17.62
C TYR A 180 -0.33 -3.45 -16.60
N ILE A 181 -0.14 -4.66 -16.07
CA ILE A 181 -0.98 -5.22 -15.00
C ILE A 181 -0.11 -5.49 -13.78
N PHE A 182 -0.55 -5.04 -12.61
CA PHE A 182 0.10 -5.25 -11.32
C PHE A 182 -0.79 -6.10 -10.43
N MET A 183 -0.23 -7.14 -9.82
CA MET A 183 -0.93 -8.09 -8.96
C MET A 183 -0.11 -8.39 -7.71
N ALA A 184 -0.73 -8.32 -6.55
CA ALA A 184 -0.13 -8.78 -5.30
C ALA A 184 -0.37 -10.28 -5.14
N VAL A 185 0.70 -11.07 -5.18
CA VAL A 185 0.65 -12.53 -5.09
C VAL A 185 0.95 -12.98 -3.67
N ASN A 186 0.03 -13.78 -3.13
CA ASN A 186 0.15 -14.43 -1.83
C ASN A 186 0.40 -15.94 -2.00
N ASP A 187 1.00 -16.60 -1.01
CA ASP A 187 1.19 -18.06 -0.95
C ASP A 187 0.00 -18.84 -0.39
N ASN A 188 -1.06 -18.17 0.04
CA ASN A 188 -2.23 -18.82 0.58
C ASN A 188 -2.90 -19.77 -0.44
N LYS A 189 -3.39 -20.90 0.07
CA LYS A 189 -4.15 -21.92 -0.66
C LYS A 189 -5.60 -21.93 -0.20
N LEU A 190 -6.55 -22.27 -1.08
CA LEU A 190 -8.00 -22.21 -0.79
C LEU A 190 -8.45 -22.93 0.48
N ASN A 191 -7.75 -23.99 0.87
CA ASN A 191 -8.17 -24.84 1.98
C ASN A 191 -7.70 -24.31 3.34
N GLU A 192 -6.96 -23.20 3.37
CA GLU A 192 -6.41 -22.60 4.57
C GLU A 192 -6.71 -21.10 4.61
N SER A 193 -7.07 -20.60 5.78
CA SER A 193 -7.08 -19.15 6.02
C SER A 193 -5.65 -18.71 6.29
N GLY A 194 -5.10 -17.81 5.48
CA GLY A 194 -3.77 -17.26 5.75
C GLY A 194 -3.01 -16.81 4.52
N GLY A 195 -1.77 -17.26 4.44
CA GLY A 195 -0.70 -16.66 3.66
C GLY A 195 0.43 -16.18 4.57
N GLN A 196 1.67 -16.50 4.24
CA GLN A 196 2.85 -16.11 5.00
C GLN A 196 3.67 -15.05 4.28
N HIS A 197 3.46 -14.85 2.97
CA HIS A 197 4.33 -13.99 2.19
C HIS A 197 3.62 -13.27 1.05
N TRP A 198 3.96 -11.99 0.87
CA TRP A 198 3.52 -11.17 -0.25
C TRP A 198 4.66 -10.95 -1.24
N SER A 199 4.32 -10.96 -2.53
CA SER A 199 5.21 -10.58 -3.62
C SER A 199 4.44 -9.83 -4.70
N LEU A 200 5.14 -9.15 -5.62
CA LEU A 200 4.52 -8.43 -6.72
C LEU A 200 4.73 -9.15 -8.05
N LEU A 201 3.67 -9.31 -8.82
CA LEU A 201 3.71 -9.75 -10.21
C LEU A 201 3.32 -8.60 -11.13
N VAL A 202 4.14 -8.33 -12.14
CA VAL A 202 3.93 -7.27 -13.14
C VAL A 202 3.91 -7.88 -14.53
N TYR A 203 2.87 -7.62 -15.30
CA TYR A 203 2.74 -8.07 -16.69
C TYR A 203 2.91 -6.90 -17.66
N THR A 204 3.66 -7.15 -18.73
CA THR A 204 3.79 -6.26 -19.89
C THR A 204 3.04 -6.89 -21.07
N ILE A 205 1.89 -6.32 -21.43
CA ILE A 205 0.96 -6.95 -22.39
C ILE A 205 1.56 -7.03 -23.79
N LYS A 206 2.20 -5.95 -24.24
CA LYS A 206 2.76 -5.85 -25.60
C LYS A 206 3.92 -6.83 -25.81
N GLU A 207 4.78 -6.98 -24.80
CA GLU A 207 5.98 -7.84 -24.87
C GLU A 207 5.69 -9.28 -24.46
N ASN A 208 4.53 -9.52 -23.83
CA ASN A 208 4.15 -10.79 -23.23
C ASN A 208 5.22 -11.31 -22.26
N ILE A 209 5.63 -10.44 -21.32
CA ILE A 209 6.60 -10.77 -20.27
C ILE A 209 6.03 -10.45 -18.90
N TRP A 210 6.15 -11.42 -18.01
CA TRP A 210 5.84 -11.35 -16.59
C TRP A 210 7.11 -11.13 -15.78
N TYR A 211 7.05 -10.28 -14.77
CA TYR A 211 8.15 -9.96 -13.86
C TYR A 211 7.69 -10.16 -12.43
N HIS A 212 8.38 -11.02 -11.71
CA HIS A 212 8.08 -11.36 -10.32
C HIS A 212 9.11 -10.71 -9.40
N PHE A 213 8.65 -9.84 -8.52
CA PHE A 213 9.48 -9.15 -7.53
C PHE A 213 9.15 -9.70 -6.16
N ASP A 214 10.17 -10.25 -5.51
CA ASP A 214 10.03 -10.97 -4.26
C ASP A 214 11.14 -10.54 -3.29
N SER A 215 10.75 -9.94 -2.17
CA SER A 215 11.69 -9.50 -1.14
C SER A 215 12.24 -10.65 -0.29
N LEU A 216 11.83 -11.90 -0.52
CA LEU A 216 12.25 -13.09 0.19
C LEU A 216 12.72 -14.19 -0.77
N ASN A 217 13.79 -13.91 -1.52
CA ASN A 217 14.54 -14.87 -2.35
C ASN A 217 13.65 -15.76 -3.25
N ASN A 218 12.70 -15.14 -3.96
CA ASN A 218 11.76 -15.83 -4.86
C ASN A 218 10.88 -16.90 -4.17
N PHE A 219 10.57 -16.73 -2.89
CA PHE A 219 9.69 -17.64 -2.13
C PHE A 219 8.35 -17.89 -2.84
N ASN A 220 7.71 -16.84 -3.39
CA ASN A 220 6.43 -16.92 -4.09
C ASN A 220 6.56 -17.21 -5.60
N LEU A 221 7.73 -17.60 -6.12
CA LEU A 221 7.90 -17.82 -7.56
C LEU A 221 7.02 -18.97 -8.08
N GLY A 222 6.80 -20.02 -7.28
CA GLY A 222 5.86 -21.11 -7.62
C GLY A 222 4.42 -20.61 -7.77
N GLU A 223 3.99 -19.76 -6.84
CA GLU A 223 2.65 -19.14 -6.84
C GLU A 223 2.46 -18.20 -8.01
N ALA A 224 3.48 -17.38 -8.31
CA ALA A 224 3.49 -16.51 -9.47
C ALA A 224 3.43 -17.32 -10.78
N ARG A 225 4.20 -18.40 -10.91
CA ARG A 225 4.16 -19.30 -12.08
C ARG A 225 2.79 -19.95 -12.25
N PHE A 226 2.16 -20.37 -11.16
CA PHE A 226 0.84 -20.96 -11.19
C PHE A 226 -0.20 -19.96 -11.72
N LEU A 227 -0.24 -18.76 -11.13
CA LEU A 227 -1.12 -17.67 -11.60
C LEU A 227 -0.88 -17.31 -13.08
N VAL A 228 0.39 -17.20 -13.49
CA VAL A 228 0.74 -16.95 -14.90
C VAL A 228 0.24 -18.06 -15.81
N GLY A 229 0.41 -19.32 -15.42
CA GLY A 229 -0.06 -20.46 -16.21
C GLY A 229 -1.56 -20.44 -16.48
N ARG A 230 -2.35 -19.92 -15.53
CA ARG A 230 -3.80 -19.72 -15.70
C ARG A 230 -4.12 -18.54 -16.60
N LEU A 231 -3.49 -17.39 -16.35
CA LEU A 231 -3.81 -16.14 -17.06
C LEU A 231 -3.27 -16.07 -18.47
N GLN A 232 -2.22 -16.82 -18.80
CA GLN A 232 -1.50 -16.68 -20.06
C GLN A 232 -2.39 -16.90 -21.28
N GLU A 233 -3.16 -17.99 -21.31
CA GLU A 233 -4.00 -18.31 -22.46
C GLU A 233 -5.12 -17.30 -22.63
N TYR A 234 -5.69 -16.80 -21.53
CA TYR A 234 -6.68 -15.74 -21.57
C TYR A 234 -6.08 -14.42 -22.10
N LEU A 235 -4.97 -13.95 -21.53
CA LEU A 235 -4.41 -12.64 -21.86
C LEU A 235 -3.60 -12.61 -23.16
N HIS A 236 -3.07 -13.75 -23.60
CA HIS A 236 -2.25 -13.86 -24.80
C HIS A 236 -2.33 -15.29 -25.38
N PRO A 237 -3.46 -15.61 -26.06
CA PRO A 237 -3.75 -16.95 -26.56
C PRO A 237 -2.64 -17.53 -27.44
N GLY A 238 -2.32 -18.81 -27.25
CA GLY A 238 -1.36 -19.55 -28.07
C GLY A 238 0.11 -19.19 -27.86
N ALA A 239 0.44 -18.30 -26.91
CA ALA A 239 1.83 -17.97 -26.59
C ALA A 239 2.33 -18.66 -25.32
N THR A 240 3.60 -19.05 -25.33
CA THR A 240 4.27 -19.59 -24.14
C THR A 240 4.53 -18.48 -23.11
N PRO A 241 4.16 -18.68 -21.83
CA PRO A 241 4.38 -17.67 -20.80
C PRO A 241 5.87 -17.46 -20.54
N LYS A 242 6.28 -16.19 -20.49
CA LYS A 242 7.64 -15.79 -20.10
C LYS A 242 7.60 -15.08 -18.76
N ILE A 243 8.15 -15.71 -17.72
CA ILE A 243 8.27 -15.12 -16.39
C ILE A 243 9.73 -14.95 -15.99
N THR A 244 10.07 -13.75 -15.56
CA THR A 244 11.40 -13.36 -15.08
C THR A 244 11.33 -13.11 -13.58
N ALA A 245 12.13 -13.84 -12.81
CA ALA A 245 12.41 -13.50 -11.42
C ALA A 245 13.27 -12.23 -11.40
N ALA A 246 12.69 -11.12 -10.95
CA ALA A 246 13.34 -9.82 -10.95
C ALA A 246 14.35 -9.72 -9.81
N SER A 247 15.50 -9.08 -10.07
CA SER A 247 16.48 -8.77 -9.04
C SER A 247 16.01 -7.57 -8.22
N CYS A 248 15.62 -7.78 -6.98
CA CYS A 248 15.12 -6.71 -6.12
C CYS A 248 15.70 -6.72 -4.71
N THR A 249 15.39 -5.67 -3.94
CA THR A 249 15.86 -5.55 -2.56
C THR A 249 15.27 -6.66 -1.70
N GLN A 250 16.13 -7.30 -0.92
CA GLN A 250 15.71 -8.37 -0.02
C GLN A 250 15.44 -7.78 1.37
N GLN A 251 14.33 -8.19 1.98
CA GLN A 251 13.98 -7.79 3.34
C GLN A 251 14.94 -8.46 4.34
N ASP A 252 15.19 -7.80 5.47
CA ASP A 252 16.04 -8.34 6.55
C ASP A 252 15.23 -8.98 7.69
N ASN A 253 13.90 -8.91 7.62
CA ASN A 253 12.98 -9.42 8.63
C ASN A 253 11.95 -10.36 8.00
N ASN A 254 10.96 -10.80 8.76
CA ASN A 254 9.91 -11.72 8.31
C ASN A 254 8.54 -11.05 8.15
N TYR A 255 8.45 -9.72 8.13
CA TYR A 255 7.16 -9.01 8.16
C TYR A 255 6.99 -7.90 7.12
N ASP A 256 8.06 -7.44 6.46
CA ASP A 256 8.02 -6.32 5.52
C ASP A 256 7.61 -6.66 4.08
N CYS A 257 7.33 -7.91 3.76
CA CYS A 257 7.02 -8.34 2.40
C CYS A 257 5.86 -7.56 1.75
N GLY A 258 4.82 -7.23 2.52
CA GLY A 258 3.72 -6.38 2.06
C GLY A 258 4.15 -4.94 1.74
N ALA A 259 5.02 -4.36 2.56
CA ALA A 259 5.54 -3.00 2.35
C ALA A 259 6.43 -2.95 1.09
N TYR A 260 7.30 -3.94 0.90
CA TYR A 260 8.07 -4.08 -0.32
C TYR A 260 7.17 -4.24 -1.54
N THR A 261 6.11 -5.07 -1.47
CA THR A 261 5.13 -5.24 -2.55
C THR A 261 4.47 -3.91 -2.95
N MET A 262 4.05 -3.10 -1.98
CA MET A 262 3.47 -1.77 -2.21
C MET A 262 4.46 -0.79 -2.84
N ILE A 263 5.69 -0.75 -2.34
CA ILE A 263 6.76 0.14 -2.84
C ILE A 263 7.19 -0.26 -4.25
N TYR A 264 7.29 -1.56 -4.53
CA TYR A 264 7.57 -2.07 -5.87
C TYR A 264 6.48 -1.64 -6.84
N ALA A 265 5.21 -1.79 -6.47
CA ALA A 265 4.09 -1.41 -7.34
C ALA A 265 4.14 0.08 -7.71
N GLN A 266 4.31 0.97 -6.73
CA GLN A 266 4.37 2.40 -6.98
C GLN A 266 5.53 2.77 -7.92
N ASN A 267 6.74 2.34 -7.59
CA ASN A 267 7.93 2.82 -8.28
C ASN A 267 8.14 2.18 -9.65
N ILE A 268 7.75 0.92 -9.81
CA ILE A 268 7.78 0.26 -11.13
C ILE A 268 6.75 0.93 -12.03
N ALA A 269 5.55 1.24 -11.53
CA ALA A 269 4.57 2.01 -12.30
C ALA A 269 5.10 3.41 -12.67
N GLU A 270 5.81 4.08 -11.76
CA GLU A 270 6.38 5.41 -12.02
C GLU A 270 7.43 5.34 -13.13
N LYS A 271 8.30 4.33 -13.08
CA LYS A 271 9.28 4.07 -14.12
C LYS A 271 8.63 3.75 -15.47
N LEU A 272 7.60 2.92 -15.50
CA LEU A 272 6.91 2.53 -16.72
C LEU A 272 6.11 3.68 -17.38
N THR A 273 5.87 4.77 -16.66
CA THR A 273 5.03 5.89 -17.12
C THR A 273 5.81 7.16 -17.46
N ARG A 274 7.06 7.32 -17.03
CA ARG A 274 7.76 8.61 -17.11
C ARG A 274 8.55 8.89 -18.39
N GLU A 275 8.89 7.96 -19.27
CA GLU A 275 9.64 8.26 -20.51
C GLU A 275 9.72 7.05 -21.47
N ASP A 276 10.17 7.29 -22.72
CA ASP A 276 10.46 6.35 -23.83
C ASP A 276 11.45 5.22 -23.45
N HIS A 277 11.09 4.41 -22.46
CA HIS A 277 11.75 3.16 -22.23
C HIS A 277 11.32 2.22 -23.36
N THR A 278 12.23 1.96 -24.30
CA THR A 278 12.31 0.60 -24.85
C THR A 278 12.24 -0.34 -23.65
N ASN A 279 11.45 -1.41 -23.72
CA ASN A 279 11.24 -2.41 -22.65
C ASN A 279 12.50 -3.15 -22.17
N MET A 280 13.69 -2.53 -22.28
CA MET A 280 14.93 -2.85 -21.58
C MET A 280 14.71 -2.81 -20.06
N ALA A 281 14.09 -3.90 -19.65
CA ALA A 281 14.23 -4.63 -18.42
C ALA A 281 13.79 -3.88 -17.16
N ILE A 282 12.49 -3.97 -16.87
CA ILE A 282 11.98 -3.89 -15.50
C ILE A 282 12.44 -5.09 -14.63
N ASN A 283 13.35 -5.93 -15.10
CA ASN A 283 13.84 -7.10 -14.36
C ASN A 283 14.65 -6.80 -13.09
N LYS A 284 14.77 -5.53 -12.70
CA LYS A 284 15.44 -5.14 -11.46
C LYS A 284 14.85 -3.89 -10.86
N TYR A 285 14.72 -3.89 -9.54
CA TYR A 285 14.34 -2.71 -8.77
C TYR A 285 14.87 -2.76 -7.35
N PHE A 286 15.62 -1.74 -6.94
CA PHE A 286 16.22 -1.66 -5.62
C PHE A 286 15.69 -0.45 -4.86
N VAL A 287 15.40 -0.66 -3.57
CA VAL A 287 14.80 0.30 -2.65
C VAL A 287 15.75 0.49 -1.48
N ASP A 288 15.90 1.72 -1.02
CA ASP A 288 16.55 1.99 0.26
C ASP A 288 15.68 1.46 1.40
N LYS A 289 16.23 0.55 2.21
CA LYS A 289 15.49 -0.15 3.28
C LYS A 289 14.89 0.80 4.31
N GLU A 290 15.43 2.02 4.46
CA GLU A 290 14.84 3.04 5.34
C GLU A 290 13.50 3.58 4.81
N VAL A 291 13.28 3.55 3.49
CA VAL A 291 12.00 3.94 2.88
C VAL A 291 10.89 2.96 3.30
N THR A 292 11.20 1.67 3.43
CA THR A 292 10.25 0.64 3.88
C THR A 292 9.74 0.92 5.30
N LYS A 293 10.62 1.38 6.20
CA LYS A 293 10.23 1.77 7.58
C LYS A 293 9.33 3.01 7.60
N SER A 294 9.54 3.94 6.67
CA SER A 294 8.71 5.15 6.57
C SER A 294 7.31 4.90 6.00
N LEU A 295 7.12 3.81 5.24
CA LEU A 295 5.80 3.45 4.70
C LEU A 295 4.85 2.91 5.79
N ARG A 296 5.40 2.45 6.91
CA ARG A 296 4.66 1.91 8.06
C ARG A 296 4.21 2.95 9.08
N ASN A 297 4.88 4.12 9.10
CA ASN A 297 4.77 5.14 10.17
C ASN A 297 4.21 6.47 9.65
#